data_AF-A0A538RWN4-F1
#
_entry.id   AF-A0A538RWN4-F1
#
_cell.length_a   1.000
_cell.length_b   1.000
_cell.length_c   1.000
_cell.angle_alpha   90.00
_cell.angle_beta   90.00
_cell.angle_gamma   90.00
#
_symmetry.space_group_name_H-M   'P 1'
#
loop_
_entity.id
_entity.type
_entity.pdbx_description
1 polymer ?
#
loop_
_entity_poly.entity_id
_entity_poly.type
_entity_poly.pdbx_seq_one_letter_code
_entity_poly.pdbx_strand_id
1 'polypeptide(L)'
;MFCRHCQCRRANRPRGLCWSCFSHPAIRECYPPAGKFGRRAGPPDFYGPALPPTAPTRALPGTAEKIAVLAQRASLRQELWHPRDAPWCEAADAG
;
A
#
# COMPACT_ATOMS: atom_id res chain seq x y z
N MET A 1 -17.10 -16.94 -20.84
CA MET A 1 -17.78 -16.54 -19.57
C MET A 1 -18.75 -15.39 -19.86
N PHE A 2 -19.95 -15.42 -19.26
CA PHE A 2 -20.94 -14.34 -19.38
C PHE A 2 -20.70 -13.24 -18.34
N CYS A 3 -21.22 -12.04 -18.59
CA CYS A 3 -21.19 -10.91 -17.69
C CYS A 3 -21.80 -11.27 -16.33
N ARG A 4 -21.10 -11.00 -15.23
CA ARG A 4 -21.58 -11.26 -13.86
C ARG A 4 -22.78 -10.41 -13.45
N HIS A 5 -23.07 -9.33 -14.17
CA HIS A 5 -24.22 -8.46 -13.89
C HIS A 5 -25.43 -8.81 -14.74
N CYS A 6 -25.34 -8.66 -16.06
CA CYS A 6 -26.49 -8.88 -16.93
C CYS A 6 -26.66 -10.33 -17.38
N GLN A 7 -25.61 -11.15 -17.33
CA GLN A 7 -25.56 -12.53 -17.83
C GLN A 7 -25.94 -12.73 -19.32
N CYS A 8 -26.41 -11.70 -20.04
CA CYS A 8 -26.81 -11.79 -21.45
C CYS A 8 -25.64 -11.63 -22.43
N ARG A 9 -24.57 -10.92 -22.04
CA ARG A 9 -23.43 -10.60 -22.91
C ARG A 9 -22.17 -11.32 -22.45
N ARG A 10 -21.25 -11.64 -23.35
CA ARG A 10 -19.92 -12.16 -22.99
C ARG A 10 -19.19 -11.14 -22.09
N ALA A 11 -18.58 -11.64 -21.02
CA ALA A 11 -17.69 -10.82 -20.20
C ALA A 11 -16.41 -10.54 -21.00
N ASN A 12 -16.07 -9.27 -21.17
CA ASN A 12 -14.89 -8.82 -21.90
C ASN A 12 -14.14 -7.66 -21.21
N ARG A 13 -14.53 -7.33 -19.97
CA ARG A 13 -13.90 -6.28 -19.14
C ARG A 13 -13.47 -6.84 -17.78
N PRO A 14 -12.58 -6.14 -17.06
CA PRO A 14 -12.23 -6.46 -15.68
C PRO A 14 -13.48 -6.62 -14.80
N ARG A 15 -13.33 -7.32 -13.66
CA ARG A 15 -14.43 -7.67 -12.74
C ARG A 15 -15.43 -8.68 -13.31
N GLY A 16 -15.21 -9.21 -14.52
CA GLY A 16 -16.08 -10.20 -15.17
C GLY A 16 -17.34 -9.58 -15.77
N LEU A 17 -17.25 -8.34 -16.26
CA LEU A 17 -18.39 -7.58 -16.80
C LEU A 17 -18.29 -7.45 -18.34
N CYS A 18 -19.42 -7.18 -19.00
CA CYS A 18 -19.43 -6.72 -20.39
C CYS A 18 -19.18 -5.21 -20.46
N TRP A 19 -18.88 -4.69 -21.65
CA TRP A 19 -18.62 -3.26 -21.88
C TRP A 19 -19.74 -2.36 -21.32
N SER A 20 -21.02 -2.65 -21.62
CA SER A 20 -22.14 -1.84 -21.15
C SER A 20 -22.23 -1.79 -19.63
N CYS A 21 -22.18 -2.95 -18.96
CA CYS A 21 -22.24 -3.01 -17.50
C CYS A 21 -21.00 -2.39 -16.83
N PHE A 22 -19.83 -2.50 -17.45
CA PHE A 22 -18.60 -1.91 -16.91
C PHE A 22 -18.58 -0.37 -17.01
N SER A 23 -19.19 0.20 -18.06
CA SER A 23 -19.24 1.65 -18.26
C SER A 23 -20.20 2.37 -17.31
N HIS A 24 -21.11 1.65 -16.64
CA HIS A 24 -21.99 2.22 -15.63
C HIS A 24 -21.29 2.22 -14.25
N PRO A 25 -21.01 3.40 -13.64
CA PRO A 25 -20.26 3.47 -12.38
C PRO A 25 -20.91 2.69 -11.24
N ALA A 26 -22.23 2.84 -11.05
CA ALA A 26 -22.99 2.15 -10.02
C ALA A 26 -22.90 0.62 -10.17
N ILE A 27 -22.97 0.10 -11.39
CA ILE A 27 -22.82 -1.34 -11.64
C ILE A 27 -21.38 -1.77 -11.37
N ARG A 28 -20.39 -1.02 -11.88
CA ARG A 28 -18.96 -1.33 -11.74
C ARG A 28 -18.52 -1.41 -10.27
N GLU A 29 -19.05 -0.53 -9.42
CA GLU A 29 -18.73 -0.46 -7.99
C GLU A 29 -19.24 -1.66 -7.19
N CYS A 30 -20.37 -2.28 -7.60
CA CYS A 30 -20.90 -3.50 -6.97
C CYS A 30 -20.00 -4.73 -7.12
N TYR A 31 -19.04 -4.71 -8.05
CA TYR A 31 -18.12 -5.83 -8.27
C TYR A 31 -16.71 -5.44 -7.85
N PRO A 32 -16.14 -5.99 -6.77
CA PRO A 32 -14.79 -5.64 -6.34
C PRO A 32 -13.76 -5.92 -7.45
N PRO A 33 -12.65 -5.17 -7.51
CA PRO A 33 -11.58 -5.43 -8.46
C PRO A 33 -11.08 -6.87 -8.31
N ALA A 34 -11.18 -7.67 -9.38
CA ALA A 34 -10.69 -9.03 -9.38
C ALA A 34 -9.17 -9.02 -9.57
N GLY A 35 -8.41 -9.17 -8.49
CA GLY A 35 -7.01 -9.58 -8.56
C GLY A 35 -6.07 -8.91 -7.57
N LYS A 36 -4.88 -9.50 -7.45
CA LYS A 36 -3.73 -9.08 -6.63
C LYS A 36 -3.28 -7.61 -6.78
N PHE A 37 -3.77 -6.92 -7.82
CA PHE A 37 -3.48 -5.52 -8.12
C PHE A 37 -4.66 -4.58 -7.81
N GLY A 38 -5.78 -5.11 -7.30
CA GLY A 38 -7.05 -4.42 -7.18
C GLY A 38 -7.06 -3.30 -6.14
N ARG A 39 -6.38 -3.50 -5.02
CA ARG A 39 -5.80 -2.54 -4.07
C ARG A 39 -4.91 -3.37 -3.14
N ARG A 40 -3.63 -3.00 -2.98
CA ARG A 40 -2.80 -3.62 -1.93
C ARG A 40 -3.36 -3.17 -0.59
N ALA A 41 -3.56 -4.10 0.34
CA ALA A 41 -3.89 -3.75 1.72
C ALA A 41 -2.63 -3.10 2.33
N GLY A 42 -2.65 -1.78 2.47
CA GLY A 42 -1.53 -0.99 2.98
C GLY A 42 -1.79 0.51 2.81
N PRO A 43 -1.01 1.37 3.48
CA PRO A 43 -1.03 2.80 3.21
C PRO A 43 -0.81 3.03 1.70
N PRO A 44 -1.55 3.96 1.06
CA PRO A 44 -1.29 4.28 -0.33
C PRO A 44 0.14 4.78 -0.48
N ASP A 45 0.82 4.35 -1.56
CA ASP A 45 2.14 4.87 -1.89
C ASP A 45 2.04 6.40 -2.05
N PHE A 46 2.82 7.14 -1.25
CA PHE A 46 2.89 8.60 -1.32
C PHE A 46 4.18 9.00 -2.04
N TYR A 47 4.04 9.51 -3.27
CA TYR A 47 5.13 10.08 -4.06
C TYR A 47 4.99 11.60 -4.04
N GLY A 48 5.70 12.26 -3.12
CA GLY A 48 5.64 13.72 -2.97
C GLY A 48 6.56 14.20 -1.85
N PRO A 49 6.71 15.54 -1.69
CA PRO A 49 7.48 16.10 -0.60
C PRO A 49 6.84 15.71 0.74
N ALA A 50 7.59 14.98 1.57
CA ALA A 50 7.19 14.58 2.91
C ALA A 50 7.93 15.45 3.93
N LEU A 51 7.29 15.70 5.07
CA LEU A 51 7.97 16.40 6.17
C LEU A 51 8.93 15.43 6.86
N PRO A 52 10.15 15.87 7.23
CA PRO A 52 11.03 15.05 8.04
C PRO A 52 10.38 14.78 9.41
N PRO A 53 10.53 13.57 9.96
CA PRO A 53 10.02 13.26 11.29
C PRO A 53 10.68 14.15 12.36
N THR A 54 9.91 14.58 13.36
CA THR A 54 10.38 15.53 14.39
C THR A 54 11.44 14.96 15.34
N ALA A 55 11.51 13.63 15.48
CA ALA A 55 12.43 12.97 16.38
C ALA A 55 13.07 11.71 15.75
N PRO A 56 14.36 11.46 16.05
CA PRO A 56 15.01 10.20 15.71
C PRO A 56 14.42 9.02 16.50
N THR A 57 14.57 7.81 15.98
CA THR A 57 14.32 6.58 16.73
C THR A 57 15.62 5.88 17.12
N ARG A 58 15.65 5.32 18.34
CA ARG A 58 16.72 4.45 18.82
C ARG A 58 16.53 2.98 18.40
N ALA A 59 15.40 2.65 17.78
CA ALA A 59 15.14 1.29 17.30
C ALA A 59 16.14 0.93 16.19
N LEU A 60 16.77 -0.25 16.33
CA LEU A 60 17.79 -0.72 15.41
C LEU A 60 17.18 -1.17 14.08
N PRO A 61 17.88 -1.01 12.94
CA PRO A 61 17.46 -1.60 11.68
C PRO A 61 17.15 -3.10 11.82
N GLY A 62 16.09 -3.58 11.18
CA GLY A 62 15.66 -4.99 11.21
C GLY A 62 14.80 -5.40 12.42
N THR A 63 14.70 -4.57 13.46
CA THR A 63 13.85 -4.85 14.63
C THR A 63 12.36 -4.57 14.36
N ALA A 64 11.47 -5.25 15.08
CA ALA A 64 10.03 -5.04 14.99
C ALA A 64 9.65 -3.61 15.42
N GLU A 65 10.34 -3.07 16.42
CA GLU A 65 10.19 -1.70 16.91
C GLU A 65 10.51 -0.69 15.80
N LYS A 66 11.55 -0.92 15.01
CA LYS A 66 11.87 -0.06 13.87
C LYS A 66 10.79 -0.13 12.81
N ILE A 67 10.29 -1.31 12.48
CA ILE A 67 9.20 -1.50 11.52
C ILE A 67 7.94 -0.72 11.96
N ALA A 68 7.59 -0.78 13.25
CA ALA A 68 6.46 -0.05 13.81
C ALA A 68 6.60 1.48 13.65
N VAL A 69 7.80 2.03 13.92
CA VAL A 69 8.08 3.47 13.71
C VAL A 69 7.96 3.85 12.23
N LEU A 70 8.50 3.05 11.31
CA LEU A 70 8.42 3.32 9.88
C LEU A 70 6.97 3.28 9.37
N ALA A 71 6.17 2.32 9.85
CA ALA A 71 4.75 2.23 9.52
C ALA A 71 3.95 3.45 10.01
N GLN A 72 4.27 3.95 11.22
CA GLN A 72 3.67 5.17 11.75
C GLN A 72 4.07 6.41 10.92
N ARG A 73 5.35 6.57 10.58
CA ARG A 73 5.80 7.69 9.72
C ARG A 73 5.13 7.66 8.34
N ALA A 74 4.99 6.47 7.76
CA ALA A 74 4.29 6.27 6.48
C ALA A 74 2.82 6.68 6.55
N SER A 75 2.11 6.32 7.62
CA SER A 75 0.69 6.71 7.78
C SER A 75 0.50 8.20 7.97
N LEU A 76 1.50 8.89 8.54
CA LEU A 76 1.55 10.34 8.69
C LEU A 76 2.09 11.08 7.46
N ARG A 77 2.46 10.38 6.38
CA ARG A 77 3.12 10.95 5.18
C ARG A 77 4.37 11.76 5.52
N GLN A 78 5.13 11.29 6.51
CA GLN A 78 6.45 11.81 6.84
C GLN A 78 7.52 11.04 6.07
N GLU A 79 8.73 11.61 6.00
CA GLU A 79 9.89 10.84 5.56
C GLU A 79 10.06 9.62 6.47
N LEU A 80 10.37 8.47 5.86
CA LEU A 80 10.54 7.23 6.60
C LEU A 80 11.75 7.28 7.54
N TRP A 81 12.80 7.99 7.13
CA TRP A 81 14.10 8.01 7.79
C TRP A 81 14.38 9.37 8.40
N HIS A 82 14.97 9.38 9.59
CA HIS A 82 15.57 10.58 10.16
C HIS A 82 17.10 10.46 10.07
N PRO A 83 17.86 11.53 9.76
CA PRO A 83 19.32 11.46 9.66
C PRO A 83 20.04 10.98 10.93
N ARG A 84 19.39 11.13 12.09
CA ARG A 84 19.90 10.71 13.41
C ARG A 84 19.23 9.44 13.95
N ASP A 85 18.51 8.69 13.11
CA ASP A 85 18.03 7.36 13.50
C ASP A 85 19.21 6.44 13.83
N ALA A 86 18.98 5.45 14.69
CA ALA A 86 20.02 4.50 15.07
C ALA A 86 20.64 3.83 13.82
N PRO A 87 21.98 3.82 13.69
CA PRO A 87 22.64 3.12 12.60
C PRO A 87 22.50 1.60 12.76
N TRP A 88 22.95 0.85 11.75
CA TRP A 88 23.16 -0.59 11.90
C TRP A 88 24.11 -0.82 13.08
N CYS A 89 23.65 -1.56 14.08
CA CYS A 89 24.55 -2.09 15.09
C CYS A 89 25.29 -3.25 14.42
N GLU A 90 26.44 -2.99 13.80
CA GLU A 90 27.47 -4.03 13.79
C GLU A 90 27.78 -4.26 15.26
N ALA A 91 27.65 -5.51 15.73
CA ALA A 91 28.24 -5.86 17.02
C ALA A 91 29.69 -5.37 16.95
N ALA A 92 30.03 -4.37 17.76
CA ALA A 92 31.42 -3.98 17.95
C ALA A 92 32.10 -5.24 18.50
N ASP A 93 32.77 -5.97 17.63
CA ASP A 93 33.52 -7.15 17.99
C ASP A 93 34.51 -6.78 19.08
N ALA A 94 34.60 -7.70 20.03
CA ALA A 94 35.34 -7.59 21.27
C ALA A 94 36.82 -7.25 21.03
N GLY A 95 37.32 -6.30 21.83
CA GLY A 95 38.74 -6.12 22.13
C GLY A 95 38.97 -6.37 23.61
#